data_AF-A0A972Y5Y5-F1
#
_entry.id   AF-A0A972Y5Y5-F1
#
_cell.length_a   1.000
_cell.length_b   1.000
_cell.length_c   1.000
_cell.angle_alpha   90.00
_cell.angle_beta   90.00
_cell.angle_gamma   90.00
#
_symmetry.space_group_name_H-M   'P 1'
#
loop_
_entity.id
_entity.type
_entity.pdbx_description
1 polymer ?
#
loop_
_entity_poly.entity_id
_entity_poly.type
_entity_poly.pdbx_seq_one_letter_code
_entity_poly.pdbx_strand_id
1 'polypeptide(L)'
;MDQTKDESAWRASDGRIMSMQEYTWRLALTGYIQAFRISTDHPEIRRTFLVMAGLHITLVAALVWINPFNAVAIFIIPMLISFVMTCRHTYDHHAGCSEEDEYAASNNIMHRWYNILTGNLGYHTAHHLRPGLHWSKLPGFHARIADKIPAANYRGPGLPMSLLPAGPKQT
;
A
#
# COMPACT_ATOMS: atom_id res chain seq x y z
N MET A 1 8.87 7.47 18.92
CA MET A 1 9.06 6.66 17.71
C MET A 1 10.46 6.83 17.18
N ASP A 2 11.13 5.71 16.93
CA ASP A 2 12.43 5.66 16.28
C ASP A 2 12.22 5.29 14.80
N GLN A 3 12.05 6.31 13.96
CA GLN A 3 11.80 6.15 12.52
C GLN A 3 12.99 5.53 11.76
N THR A 4 14.11 5.26 12.43
CA THR A 4 15.21 4.48 11.84
C THR A 4 14.91 2.97 11.82
N LYS A 5 13.92 2.52 12.59
CA LYS A 5 13.46 1.12 12.67
C LYS A 5 12.15 0.86 11.93
N ASP A 6 11.46 1.92 11.52
CA ASP A 6 10.22 1.82 10.73
C ASP A 6 10.55 1.42 9.29
N GLU A 7 10.16 0.20 8.90
CA GLU A 7 10.34 -0.34 7.54
C GLU A 7 9.56 0.45 6.47
N SER A 8 8.65 1.33 6.90
CA SER A 8 7.86 2.26 6.09
C SER A 8 8.02 3.71 6.60
N ALA A 9 9.23 4.08 7.02
CA ALA A 9 9.53 5.41 7.56
C ALA A 9 9.03 6.54 6.65
N TRP A 10 8.10 7.34 7.17
CA TRP A 10 7.52 8.49 6.49
C TRP A 10 8.19 9.82 6.88
N ARG A 11 9.15 9.76 7.82
CA ARG A 11 10.07 10.85 8.13
C ARG A 11 11.43 10.66 7.47
N ALA A 12 12.04 11.77 7.05
CA ALA A 12 13.42 11.79 6.61
C ALA A 12 14.37 11.65 7.82
N SER A 13 15.64 11.35 7.55
CA SER A 13 16.67 11.17 8.59
C SER A 13 16.96 12.44 9.41
N ASP A 14 16.60 13.60 8.87
CA ASP A 14 16.67 14.91 9.53
C ASP A 14 15.44 15.20 10.42
N GLY A 15 14.48 14.27 10.50
CA GLY A 15 13.25 14.39 11.28
C GLY A 15 12.09 15.08 10.57
N ARG A 16 12.30 15.63 9.36
CA ARG A 16 11.25 16.27 8.55
C ARG A 16 10.23 15.24 8.05
N ILE A 17 8.96 15.65 8.00
CA ILE A 17 7.91 14.87 7.36
C ILE A 17 8.12 14.92 5.84
N MET A 18 8.30 13.75 5.20
CA MET A 18 8.44 13.70 3.75
C MET A 18 7.12 14.10 3.09
N SER A 19 7.22 14.80 1.96
CA SER A 19 6.05 14.98 1.10
C SER A 19 5.56 13.63 0.56
N MET A 20 4.29 13.57 0.15
CA MET A 20 3.73 12.38 -0.51
C MET A 20 4.59 11.94 -1.71
N GLN A 21 5.04 12.89 -2.55
CA GLN A 21 5.86 12.60 -3.72
C GLN A 21 7.24 12.06 -3.33
N GLU A 22 7.90 12.73 -2.38
CA GLU A 22 9.21 12.32 -1.88
C GLU A 22 9.18 10.89 -1.32
N TYR A 23 8.22 10.60 -0.44
CA TYR A 23 8.03 9.25 0.09
C TYR A 23 7.75 8.24 -1.02
N THR A 24 6.82 8.55 -1.92
CA THR A 24 6.39 7.64 -2.99
C THR A 24 7.58 7.25 -3.87
N TRP A 25 8.37 8.23 -4.32
CA TRP A 25 9.53 7.95 -5.18
C TRP A 25 10.67 7.30 -4.42
N ARG A 26 10.91 7.68 -3.16
CA ARG A 26 11.89 7.01 -2.31
C ARG A 26 11.54 5.52 -2.16
N LEU A 27 10.29 5.21 -1.81
CA LEU A 27 9.82 3.84 -1.66
C LEU A 27 9.84 3.08 -3.00
N ALA A 28 9.39 3.70 -4.10
CA ALA A 28 9.40 3.05 -5.41
C ALA A 28 10.82 2.69 -5.88
N LEU A 29 11.80 3.57 -5.64
CA LEU A 29 13.18 3.37 -6.08
C LEU A 29 13.98 2.43 -5.17
N THR A 30 13.68 2.42 -3.86
CA THR A 30 14.51 1.70 -2.88
C THR A 30 13.80 0.52 -2.22
N GLY A 31 12.49 0.38 -2.35
CA GLY A 31 11.67 -0.57 -1.59
C GLY A 31 12.09 -2.02 -1.78
N TYR A 32 12.35 -2.46 -3.01
CA TYR A 32 12.84 -3.82 -3.26
C TYR A 32 14.25 -4.07 -2.72
N ILE A 33 15.12 -3.05 -2.73
CA ILE A 33 16.46 -3.14 -2.14
C ILE A 33 16.35 -3.28 -0.62
N GLN A 34 15.48 -2.48 0.00
CA GLN A 34 15.22 -2.55 1.44
C GLN A 34 14.60 -3.90 1.82
N ALA A 35 13.59 -4.37 1.10
CA ALA A 35 12.97 -5.67 1.32
C ALA A 35 13.99 -6.82 1.20
N PHE A 36 14.88 -6.78 0.21
CA PHE A 36 15.96 -7.77 0.09
C PHE A 36 16.93 -7.70 1.28
N ARG A 37 17.33 -6.51 1.72
CA ARG A 37 18.19 -6.33 2.90
C ARG A 37 17.53 -6.86 4.17
N ILE A 38 16.28 -6.49 4.44
CA ILE A 38 15.53 -6.98 5.61
C ILE A 38 15.38 -8.51 5.54
N SER A 39 15.15 -9.06 4.35
CA SER A 39 15.01 -10.51 4.19
C SER A 39 16.26 -11.31 4.57
N THR A 40 17.46 -10.71 4.65
CA THR A 40 18.66 -11.47 5.04
C THR A 40 18.54 -12.10 6.42
N ASP A 41 17.75 -11.48 7.29
CA ASP A 41 17.54 -11.90 8.67
C ASP A 41 16.31 -12.84 8.78
N HIS A 42 15.59 -13.06 7.67
CA HIS A 42 14.38 -13.89 7.59
C HIS A 42 14.46 -14.91 6.42
N PRO A 43 15.16 -16.06 6.61
CA PRO A 43 15.45 -17.00 5.52
C PRO A 43 14.23 -17.53 4.75
N GLU A 44 13.11 -17.77 5.43
CA GLU A 44 11.88 -18.26 4.80
C GLU A 44 11.23 -17.19 3.90
N ILE A 45 11.19 -15.94 4.38
CA ILE A 45 10.69 -14.80 3.62
C ILE A 45 11.61 -14.54 2.44
N ARG A 46 12.94 -14.59 2.62
CA ARG A 46 13.92 -14.41 1.55
C ARG A 46 13.79 -15.45 0.46
N ARG A 47 13.60 -16.72 0.81
CA ARG A 47 13.36 -17.78 -0.18
C ARG A 47 12.12 -17.48 -1.01
N THR A 48 11.02 -17.14 -0.36
CA THR A 48 9.76 -16.81 -1.02
C THR A 48 9.93 -15.59 -1.94
N PHE A 49 10.57 -14.54 -1.44
CA PHE A 49 10.89 -13.33 -2.21
C PHE A 49 11.71 -13.64 -3.47
N LEU A 50 12.80 -14.41 -3.34
CA LEU A 50 13.66 -14.76 -4.48
C LEU A 50 12.97 -15.66 -5.51
N VAL A 51 12.18 -16.64 -5.06
CA VAL A 51 11.42 -17.53 -5.96
C VAL A 51 10.37 -16.72 -6.72
N MET A 52 9.61 -15.86 -6.04
CA MET A 52 8.59 -15.04 -6.68
C MET A 52 9.19 -13.98 -7.60
N ALA A 53 10.32 -13.36 -7.22
CA ALA A 53 11.05 -12.43 -8.08
C ALA A 53 11.58 -13.13 -9.35
N GLY A 54 12.17 -14.31 -9.20
CA GLY A 54 12.64 -15.12 -10.33
C GLY A 54 11.49 -15.48 -11.27
N LEU A 55 10.39 -16.01 -10.74
CA LEU A 55 9.20 -16.33 -11.53
C LEU A 55 8.67 -15.10 -12.29
N HIS A 56 8.54 -13.96 -11.60
CA HIS A 56 8.08 -12.71 -12.20
C HIS A 56 8.99 -12.27 -13.36
N ILE A 57 10.31 -12.22 -13.13
CA ILE A 57 11.30 -11.83 -14.15
C ILE A 57 11.23 -12.78 -15.36
N THR A 58 11.15 -14.09 -15.13
CA THR A 58 11.06 -15.09 -16.20
C THR A 58 9.79 -14.90 -17.03
N LEU A 59 8.64 -14.67 -16.40
CA LEU A 59 7.38 -14.44 -17.12
C LEU A 59 7.42 -13.16 -17.95
N VAL A 60 7.91 -12.06 -17.37
CA VAL A 60 8.03 -10.78 -18.10
C VAL A 60 9.02 -10.90 -19.25
N ALA A 61 10.18 -11.54 -19.05
CA ALA A 61 11.17 -11.77 -20.09
C ALA A 61 10.59 -12.63 -21.24
N ALA A 62 9.81 -13.67 -20.92
CA ALA A 62 9.14 -14.49 -21.92
C ALA A 62 8.11 -13.68 -22.72
N LEU A 63 7.30 -12.84 -22.06
CA LEU A 63 6.35 -11.97 -22.75
C LEU A 63 7.05 -11.00 -23.70
N VAL A 64 8.13 -10.36 -23.25
CA VAL A 64 8.94 -9.44 -24.06
C VAL A 64 9.58 -10.15 -25.25
N TRP A 65 10.09 -11.37 -25.04
CA TRP A 65 10.67 -12.19 -26.11
C TRP A 65 9.64 -12.55 -27.19
N ILE A 66 8.41 -12.90 -26.80
CA ILE A 66 7.33 -13.30 -27.72
C ILE A 66 6.79 -12.09 -28.50
N ASN A 67 6.49 -10.99 -27.81
CA ASN A 67 5.94 -9.79 -28.42
C ASN A 67 6.32 -8.54 -27.61
N PRO A 68 7.42 -7.85 -27.95
CA PRO A 68 7.97 -6.79 -27.12
C PRO A 68 7.02 -5.59 -27.01
N PHE A 69 6.34 -5.22 -28.09
CA PHE A 69 5.44 -4.06 -28.08
C PHE A 69 4.24 -4.29 -27.15
N ASN A 70 3.55 -5.42 -27.28
CA ASN A 70 2.40 -5.74 -26.44
C ASN A 70 2.82 -6.04 -24.99
N ALA A 71 3.98 -6.67 -24.77
CA ALA A 71 4.52 -6.89 -23.44
C ALA A 71 4.76 -5.56 -22.71
N VAL A 72 5.35 -4.57 -23.40
CA VAL A 72 5.56 -3.25 -22.81
C VAL A 72 4.23 -2.54 -22.55
N ALA A 73 3.35 -2.47 -23.56
CA ALA A 73 2.13 -1.68 -23.48
C ALA A 73 1.08 -2.23 -22.49
N ILE A 74 0.90 -3.56 -22.46
CA ILE A 74 -0.20 -4.20 -21.72
C ILE A 74 0.26 -4.69 -20.34
N PHE A 75 1.53 -5.07 -20.20
CA PHE A 75 2.03 -5.63 -18.95
C PHE A 75 2.95 -4.63 -18.24
N ILE A 76 4.08 -4.26 -18.83
CA ILE A 76 5.13 -3.50 -18.11
C ILE A 76 4.63 -2.12 -17.69
N ILE A 77 4.03 -1.35 -18.60
CA ILE A 77 3.52 -0.01 -18.29
C ILE A 77 2.46 -0.06 -17.17
N PRO A 78 1.39 -0.88 -17.27
CA PRO A 78 0.42 -1.00 -16.18
C PRO A 78 1.01 -1.50 -14.86
N MET A 79 1.96 -2.43 -14.90
CA MET A 79 2.66 -2.90 -13.69
C MET A 79 3.43 -1.78 -12.99
N LEU A 80 4.19 -0.96 -13.75
CA LEU A 80 4.93 0.17 -13.19
C LEU A 80 4.00 1.23 -12.62
N ILE A 81 2.91 1.56 -13.33
CA ILE A 81 1.89 2.49 -12.85
C ILE A 81 1.27 1.97 -11.56
N SER A 82 0.84 0.71 -11.54
CA SER A 82 0.26 0.07 -10.36
C SER A 82 1.24 0.06 -9.19
N PHE A 83 2.52 -0.20 -9.43
CA PHE A 83 3.55 -0.20 -8.38
C PHE A 83 3.72 1.18 -7.75
N VAL A 84 3.85 2.23 -8.56
CA VAL A 84 3.95 3.61 -8.05
C VAL A 84 2.68 4.02 -7.31
N MET A 85 1.50 3.63 -7.81
CA MET A 85 0.23 3.85 -7.12
C MET A 85 0.18 3.14 -5.76
N THR A 86 0.66 1.90 -5.67
CA THR A 86 0.76 1.19 -4.40
C THR A 86 1.68 1.93 -3.42
N CYS A 87 2.86 2.38 -3.85
CA CYS A 87 3.77 3.17 -3.00
C CYS A 87 3.11 4.45 -2.48
N ARG A 88 2.33 5.12 -3.33
CA ARG A 88 1.55 6.30 -2.94
C ARG A 88 0.47 5.94 -1.92
N HIS A 89 -0.27 4.85 -2.13
CA HIS A 89 -1.28 4.40 -1.18
C HIS A 89 -0.67 4.02 0.17
N THR A 90 0.54 3.45 0.20
CA THR A 90 1.26 3.22 1.45
C THR A 90 1.44 4.54 2.22
N TYR A 91 1.80 5.64 1.56
CA TYR A 91 1.87 6.94 2.20
C TYR A 91 0.53 7.40 2.76
N ASP A 92 -0.52 7.38 1.93
CA ASP A 92 -1.86 7.85 2.30
C ASP A 92 -2.37 7.13 3.56
N HIS A 93 -2.06 5.84 3.64
CA HIS A 93 -2.47 4.97 4.73
C HIS A 93 -1.55 5.00 5.95
N HIS A 94 -0.23 5.17 5.82
CA HIS A 94 0.69 4.99 6.96
C HIS A 94 1.34 6.27 7.48
N ALA A 95 1.40 7.33 6.68
CA ALA A 95 2.05 8.57 7.12
C ALA A 95 1.31 9.18 8.32
N GLY A 96 2.03 9.51 9.39
CA GLY A 96 1.46 10.14 10.59
C GLY A 96 0.68 9.20 11.52
N CYS A 97 0.81 7.88 11.38
CA CYS A 97 0.13 6.90 12.23
C CYS A 97 0.92 6.55 13.49
N SER A 98 0.24 5.91 14.45
CA SER A 98 0.88 5.30 15.63
C SER A 98 1.63 4.02 15.23
N GLU A 99 2.65 3.63 15.98
CA GLU A 99 3.37 2.34 15.87
C GLU A 99 3.03 1.47 17.10
N GLU A 100 2.32 2.02 18.07
CA GLU A 100 2.05 1.40 19.38
C GLU A 100 0.61 0.89 19.50
N ASP A 101 -0.33 1.49 18.76
CA ASP A 101 -1.75 1.12 18.76
C ASP A 101 -2.14 0.60 17.37
N GLU A 102 -2.49 -0.69 17.31
CA GLU A 102 -2.91 -1.37 16.08
C GLU A 102 -4.13 -0.73 15.40
N TYR A 103 -5.04 -0.10 16.17
CA TYR A 103 -6.20 0.60 15.61
C TYR A 103 -5.85 2.00 15.08
N ALA A 104 -4.71 2.54 15.49
CA ALA A 104 -4.18 3.83 15.05
C ALA A 104 -2.96 3.70 14.12
N ALA A 105 -2.54 2.48 13.77
CA ALA A 105 -1.36 2.19 12.94
C ALA A 105 -1.56 2.39 11.43
N SER A 106 -2.77 2.79 11.04
CA SER A 106 -3.12 3.07 9.66
C SER A 106 -4.27 4.07 9.59
N ASN A 107 -4.39 4.75 8.44
CA ASN A 107 -5.52 5.59 8.09
C ASN A 107 -6.49 4.84 7.20
N ASN A 108 -7.77 5.18 7.31
CA ASN A 108 -8.87 4.62 6.56
C ASN A 108 -9.43 5.65 5.59
N ILE A 109 -9.80 5.22 4.38
CA ILE A 109 -10.40 6.06 3.35
C ILE A 109 -11.77 5.48 2.98
N MET A 110 -12.83 6.00 3.60
CA MET A 110 -14.20 5.44 3.47
C MET A 110 -14.94 5.87 2.20
N HIS A 111 -14.26 6.52 1.26
CA HIS A 111 -14.88 7.02 0.05
C HIS A 111 -15.38 5.88 -0.86
N ARG A 112 -16.64 5.94 -1.30
CA ARG A 112 -17.30 4.87 -2.07
C ARG A 112 -16.50 4.47 -3.30
N TRP A 113 -16.17 5.45 -4.16
CA TRP A 113 -15.48 5.16 -5.42
C TRP A 113 -14.02 4.72 -5.21
N TYR A 114 -13.40 5.20 -4.14
CA TYR A 114 -12.07 4.72 -3.76
C TYR A 114 -12.14 3.22 -3.51
N ASN A 115 -13.05 2.79 -2.64
CA ASN A 115 -13.21 1.38 -2.29
C ASN A 115 -13.71 0.49 -3.44
N ILE A 116 -14.52 0.99 -4.37
CA ILE A 116 -14.87 0.22 -5.57
C ILE A 116 -13.63 -0.03 -6.44
N LEU A 117 -12.81 0.99 -6.66
CA LEU A 117 -11.67 0.91 -7.60
C LEU A 117 -10.43 0.26 -6.99
N THR A 118 -10.29 0.28 -5.67
CA THR A 118 -9.16 -0.33 -4.95
C THR A 118 -9.54 -1.66 -4.29
N GLY A 119 -10.75 -2.18 -4.53
CA GLY A 119 -11.21 -3.42 -3.91
C GLY A 119 -11.22 -3.32 -2.38
N ASN A 120 -11.87 -2.31 -1.82
CA ASN A 120 -12.02 -2.07 -0.38
C ASN A 120 -10.71 -1.81 0.38
N LEU A 121 -9.63 -1.38 -0.30
CA LEU A 121 -8.36 -1.04 0.36
C LEU A 121 -8.53 0.08 1.41
N GLY A 122 -9.54 0.94 1.26
CA GLY A 122 -9.79 2.05 2.17
C GLY A 122 -10.08 1.60 3.61
N TYR A 123 -10.55 0.37 3.80
CA TYR A 123 -10.72 -0.27 5.11
C TYR A 123 -9.37 -0.80 5.65
N HIS A 124 -8.35 0.04 5.67
CA HIS A 124 -6.96 -0.39 5.82
C HIS A 124 -6.63 -0.90 7.23
N THR A 125 -7.22 -0.32 8.27
CA THR A 125 -7.06 -0.86 9.63
C THR A 125 -7.63 -2.27 9.73
N ALA A 126 -8.77 -2.53 9.08
CA ALA A 126 -9.35 -3.87 9.01
C ALA A 126 -8.44 -4.84 8.25
N HIS A 127 -7.76 -4.37 7.20
CA HIS A 127 -6.74 -5.14 6.47
C HIS A 127 -5.54 -5.47 7.36
N HIS A 128 -4.99 -4.51 8.12
CA HIS A 128 -3.85 -4.77 9.02
C HIS A 128 -4.16 -5.74 10.15
N LEU A 129 -5.35 -5.64 10.76
CA LEU A 129 -5.77 -6.56 11.81
C LEU A 129 -6.08 -7.98 11.28
N ARG A 130 -6.42 -8.11 9.98
CA ARG A 130 -6.75 -9.38 9.33
C ARG A 130 -6.23 -9.41 7.87
N PRO A 131 -4.91 -9.51 7.65
CA PRO A 131 -4.34 -9.38 6.30
C PRO A 131 -4.76 -10.51 5.35
N GLY A 132 -5.11 -11.68 5.90
CA GLY A 132 -5.64 -12.82 5.12
C GLY A 132 -7.15 -12.77 4.85
N LEU A 133 -7.88 -11.75 5.33
CA LEU A 133 -9.32 -11.64 5.08
C LEU A 133 -9.56 -11.19 3.63
N HIS A 134 -10.42 -11.91 2.92
CA HIS A 134 -10.80 -11.52 1.56
C HIS A 134 -11.38 -10.10 1.53
N TRP A 135 -10.96 -9.30 0.57
CA TRP A 135 -11.25 -7.86 0.49
C TRP A 135 -12.75 -7.50 0.50
N SER A 136 -13.61 -8.37 -0.03
CA SER A 136 -15.07 -8.16 -0.01
C SER A 136 -15.68 -8.24 1.40
N LYS A 137 -14.97 -8.85 2.37
CA LYS A 137 -15.39 -8.99 3.76
C LYS A 137 -14.87 -7.87 4.67
N LEU A 138 -13.92 -7.06 4.19
CA LEU A 138 -13.34 -5.95 4.95
C LEU A 138 -14.39 -4.95 5.46
N PRO A 139 -15.42 -4.53 4.70
CA PRO A 139 -16.42 -3.59 5.21
C PRO A 139 -17.16 -4.12 6.43
N GLY A 140 -17.56 -5.40 6.38
CA GLY A 140 -18.28 -6.05 7.48
C GLY A 140 -17.41 -6.27 8.72
N PHE A 141 -16.10 -6.49 8.55
CA PHE A 141 -15.16 -6.56 9.66
C PHE A 141 -14.87 -5.16 10.24
N HIS A 142 -14.66 -4.15 9.39
CA HIS A 142 -14.46 -2.76 9.81
C HIS A 142 -15.62 -2.26 10.69
N ALA A 143 -16.87 -2.55 10.33
CA ALA A 143 -18.03 -2.15 11.11
C ALA A 143 -18.00 -2.67 12.58
N ARG A 144 -17.34 -3.79 12.85
CA ARG A 144 -17.21 -4.38 14.20
C ARG A 144 -16.09 -3.78 15.05
N ILE A 145 -15.20 -3.02 14.42
CA ILE A 145 -14.03 -2.41 15.07
C ILE A 145 -14.04 -0.89 14.96
N ALA A 146 -15.02 -0.30 14.26
CA ALA A 146 -15.06 1.12 13.95
C ALA A 146 -15.07 1.99 15.21
N ASP A 147 -15.66 1.51 16.30
CA ASP A 147 -15.68 2.14 17.63
C ASP A 147 -14.29 2.23 18.28
N LYS A 148 -13.36 1.38 17.85
CA LYS A 148 -11.98 1.35 18.36
C LYS A 148 -11.01 2.22 17.54
N ILE A 149 -11.39 2.60 16.32
CA ILE A 149 -10.53 3.36 15.42
C ILE A 149 -10.65 4.85 15.77
N PRO A 150 -9.53 5.54 16.09
CA PRO A 150 -9.58 6.96 16.39
C PRO A 150 -10.10 7.78 15.20
N ALA A 151 -10.88 8.83 15.49
CA ALA A 151 -11.42 9.71 14.45
C ALA A 151 -10.34 10.35 13.56
N ALA A 152 -9.14 10.58 14.11
CA ALA A 152 -7.99 11.13 13.38
C ALA A 152 -7.44 10.18 12.29
N ASN A 153 -7.75 8.88 12.38
CA ASN A 153 -7.33 7.85 11.44
C ASN A 153 -8.32 7.66 10.28
N TYR A 154 -9.23 8.61 10.07
CA TYR A 154 -10.08 8.67 8.90
C TYR A 154 -9.68 9.85 8.01
N ARG A 155 -9.35 9.56 6.75
CA ARG A 155 -8.91 10.56 5.77
C ARG A 155 -9.86 10.62 4.58
N GLY A 156 -9.93 11.81 4.00
CA GLY A 156 -10.55 12.00 2.69
C GLY A 156 -9.74 11.29 1.59
N PRO A 157 -10.38 10.94 0.46
CA PRO A 157 -9.66 10.38 -0.67
C PRO A 157 -8.70 11.42 -1.28
N GLY A 158 -7.54 10.96 -1.77
CA GLY A 158 -6.69 11.79 -2.61
C GLY A 158 -7.25 11.98 -4.03
N LEU A 159 -6.65 12.89 -4.80
CA LEU A 159 -6.94 13.01 -6.24
C LEU A 159 -6.59 11.70 -6.99
N PRO A 160 -7.37 11.33 -8.03
CA PRO A 160 -8.55 12.03 -8.55
C PRO A 160 -9.86 11.66 -7.85
N MET A 161 -9.83 10.71 -6.90
CA MET A 161 -11.05 10.17 -6.28
C MET A 161 -11.84 11.22 -5.50
N SER A 162 -11.20 12.26 -4.98
CA SER A 162 -11.86 13.41 -4.36
C SER A 162 -12.73 14.24 -5.31
N LEU A 163 -12.59 14.10 -6.63
CA LEU A 163 -13.45 14.76 -7.62
C LEU A 163 -14.76 14.01 -7.84
N LEU A 164 -14.82 12.74 -7.44
CA LEU A 164 -16.02 11.92 -7.58
C LEU A 164 -16.98 12.19 -6.42
N PRO A 165 -18.30 12.09 -6.64
CA PRO A 165 -19.26 12.30 -5.57
C PRO A 165 -19.11 11.20 -4.52
N ALA A 166 -19.02 11.59 -3.25
CA ALA A 166 -18.87 10.67 -2.12
C ALA A 166 -20.02 9.65 -1.99
N GLY A 167 -21.15 9.91 -2.66
CA GLY A 167 -22.38 9.17 -2.50
C GLY A 167 -23.10 9.56 -1.19
N PRO A 168 -24.28 9.00 -0.94
CA PRO A 168 -24.95 9.19 0.35
C PRO A 168 -24.06 8.63 1.48
N LYS A 169 -24.04 9.31 2.63
CA LYS A 169 -23.38 8.79 3.83
C LYS A 169 -23.96 7.41 4.12
N GLN A 170 -23.10 6.39 4.23
CA GLN A 170 -23.51 5.11 4.79
C GLN A 170 -23.76 5.37 6.28
N THR A 171 -25.03 5.45 6.66
CA THR A 171 -25.51 5.51 8.05
C THR A 171 -25.36 4.18 8.72
#